data_AF-A0A5S5DMW3-F1
#
_entry.id   AF-A0A5S5DMW3-F1
#
_cell.length_a   1.000
_cell.length_b   1.000
_cell.length_c   1.000
_cell.angle_alpha   90.00
_cell.angle_beta   90.00
_cell.angle_gamma   90.00
#
_symmetry.space_group_name_H-M   'P 1'
#
loop_
_entity.id
_entity.type
_entity.pdbx_description
1 polymer ?
#
loop_
_entity_poly.entity_id
_entity_poly.type
_entity_poly.pdbx_seq_one_letter_code
_entity_poly.pdbx_strand_id
1 'polypeptide(L)'
;MAVYSQVKIGNNPSQINATSILELESSDKVLVISRMSNSEMNNIQPLTGAMVYNTSVNCIFMYNGSSWVSLCNIETNVTTSSTAPTNNDMGDFWINDTANNVVSIWNGSAWIPTDSNPRRGNGSPTSSNAQYPIAGEVYVDQTTGEIYAYNGTTWVNSNFNFSTDNGISIATNNTIQLGGTLIKPTILETSAINTLAITGLEDGDVIEDDIVTVNQTTGELRKINSTNLFREDVTEIIANNGQLVFNGLTLFSTDKINVYRNGVRIDFTIINNTTIEVEPEAVCYQGDQIKIVQFY
;
A
#
# COMPACT_ATOMS: atom_id res chain seq x y z
N MET A 1 -1.41 7.98 -69.81
CA MET A 1 -1.38 6.57 -69.36
C MET A 1 -0.02 6.02 -69.70
N ALA A 2 0.82 5.74 -68.69
CA ALA A 2 2.06 5.03 -68.93
C ALA A 2 1.71 3.59 -69.26
N VAL A 3 1.99 3.16 -70.49
CA VAL A 3 1.89 1.75 -70.88
C VAL A 3 3.13 1.07 -70.30
N TYR A 4 2.99 0.48 -69.12
CA TYR A 4 4.07 -0.37 -68.59
C TYR A 4 4.14 -1.62 -69.46
N SER A 5 5.33 -1.98 -69.92
CA SER A 5 5.56 -3.29 -70.52
C SER A 5 5.47 -4.34 -69.41
N GLN A 6 4.26 -4.81 -69.13
CA GLN A 6 4.03 -5.94 -68.23
C GLN A 6 4.11 -7.24 -69.02
N VAL A 7 4.74 -8.26 -68.46
CA VAL A 7 4.85 -9.58 -69.09
C VAL A 7 4.40 -10.64 -68.10
N LYS A 8 3.42 -11.45 -68.49
CA LYS A 8 3.09 -12.69 -67.80
C LYS A 8 3.48 -13.88 -68.67
N ILE A 9 4.19 -14.84 -68.09
CA ILE A 9 4.63 -16.05 -68.78
C ILE A 9 3.99 -17.26 -68.09
N GLY A 10 3.19 -18.01 -68.83
CA GLY A 10 2.55 -19.25 -68.38
C GLY A 10 1.02 -19.18 -68.38
N ASN A 11 0.38 -19.79 -67.39
CA ASN A 11 -1.08 -19.87 -67.27
C ASN A 11 -1.70 -18.47 -67.08
N ASN A 12 -2.94 -18.30 -67.54
CA ASN A 12 -3.72 -17.05 -67.44
C ASN A 12 -2.96 -15.77 -67.88
N PRO A 13 -2.32 -15.75 -69.08
CA PRO A 13 -1.44 -14.65 -69.49
C PRO A 13 -2.17 -13.31 -69.68
N SER A 14 -3.49 -13.32 -69.80
CA SER A 14 -4.32 -12.10 -69.91
C SER A 14 -4.68 -11.47 -68.56
N GLN A 15 -4.33 -12.11 -67.44
CA GLN A 15 -4.57 -11.62 -66.09
C GLN A 15 -3.24 -11.39 -65.37
N ILE A 16 -2.65 -10.21 -65.58
CA ILE A 16 -1.46 -9.74 -64.85
C ILE A 16 -1.89 -8.72 -63.80
N ASN A 17 -1.29 -8.77 -62.61
CA ASN A 17 -1.54 -7.78 -61.57
C ASN A 17 -1.01 -6.40 -62.02
N ALA A 18 -1.78 -5.34 -61.75
CA ALA A 18 -1.42 -3.97 -62.10
C ALA A 18 -0.09 -3.50 -61.47
N THR A 19 0.39 -4.13 -60.40
CA THR A 19 1.68 -3.81 -59.76
C THR A 19 2.85 -4.68 -60.23
N SER A 20 2.63 -5.66 -61.11
CA SER A 20 3.68 -6.58 -61.57
C SER A 20 4.32 -6.11 -62.87
N ILE A 21 5.65 -6.15 -62.99
CA ILE A 21 6.35 -6.01 -64.28
C ILE A 21 6.51 -7.39 -64.95
N LEU A 22 6.77 -8.43 -64.16
CA LEU A 22 6.91 -9.81 -64.60
C LEU A 22 6.14 -10.75 -63.67
N GLU A 23 5.28 -11.61 -64.21
CA GLU A 23 4.66 -12.74 -63.50
C GLU A 23 4.98 -14.06 -64.20
N LEU A 24 5.27 -15.08 -63.41
CA LEU A 24 5.48 -16.45 -63.87
C LEU A 24 4.42 -17.34 -63.21
N GLU A 25 3.57 -17.97 -63.99
CA GLU A 25 2.50 -18.84 -63.48
C GLU A 25 2.54 -20.18 -64.21
N SER A 26 2.89 -21.27 -63.52
CA SER A 26 2.91 -22.59 -64.13
C SER A 26 2.62 -23.66 -63.08
N SER A 27 1.97 -24.74 -63.50
CA SER A 27 1.74 -25.92 -62.65
C SER A 27 2.90 -26.91 -62.67
N ASP A 28 3.86 -26.77 -63.59
CA ASP A 28 4.91 -27.78 -63.85
C ASP A 28 6.27 -27.21 -64.31
N LYS A 29 6.45 -25.87 -64.26
CA LYS A 29 7.70 -25.16 -64.57
C LYS A 29 8.04 -24.21 -63.43
N VAL A 30 9.32 -23.87 -63.30
CA VAL A 30 9.84 -23.04 -62.20
C VAL A 30 10.76 -21.94 -62.73
N LEU A 31 10.94 -20.87 -61.95
CA LEU A 31 11.98 -19.88 -62.19
C LEU A 31 13.33 -20.44 -61.71
N VAL A 32 14.27 -20.61 -62.64
CA VAL A 32 15.68 -20.81 -62.31
C VAL A 32 16.35 -19.44 -62.36
N ILE A 33 16.63 -18.85 -61.19
CA ILE A 33 17.44 -17.64 -61.08
C ILE A 33 18.92 -17.93 -61.38
N SER A 34 19.72 -16.88 -61.59
CA SER A 34 21.16 -17.01 -61.86
C SER A 34 21.84 -17.87 -60.79
N ARG A 35 22.56 -18.90 -61.24
CA ARG A 35 23.28 -19.85 -60.39
C ARG A 35 24.77 -19.53 -60.42
N MET A 36 25.40 -19.42 -59.26
CA MET A 36 26.82 -19.06 -59.16
C MET A 36 27.44 -19.57 -57.86
N SER A 37 28.74 -19.82 -57.84
CA SER A 37 29.51 -20.16 -56.65
C SER A 37 29.74 -18.94 -55.73
N ASN A 38 30.22 -19.18 -54.50
CA ASN A 38 30.62 -18.09 -53.59
C ASN A 38 31.63 -17.12 -54.22
N SER A 39 32.59 -17.64 -55.01
CA SER A 39 33.61 -16.80 -55.62
C SER A 39 33.01 -15.90 -56.70
N GLU A 40 32.17 -16.47 -57.58
CA GLU A 40 31.50 -15.73 -58.64
C GLU A 40 30.51 -14.69 -58.09
N MET A 41 29.74 -15.06 -57.06
CA MET A 41 28.78 -14.17 -56.40
C MET A 41 29.45 -12.96 -55.75
N ASN A 42 30.61 -13.14 -55.11
CA ASN A 42 31.34 -12.05 -54.45
C ASN A 42 32.17 -11.20 -55.42
N ASN A 43 32.36 -11.65 -56.66
CA ASN A 43 33.12 -10.92 -57.68
C ASN A 43 32.27 -9.99 -58.55
N ILE A 44 30.94 -10.04 -58.44
CA ILE A 44 30.02 -9.17 -59.18
C ILE A 44 29.59 -7.95 -58.36
N GLN A 45 29.16 -6.89 -59.05
CA GLN A 45 28.57 -5.68 -58.48
C GLN A 45 27.08 -5.60 -58.86
N PRO A 46 26.20 -6.31 -58.12
CA PRO A 46 24.77 -6.34 -58.42
C PRO A 46 24.05 -5.07 -57.95
N LEU A 47 22.81 -4.87 -58.41
CA LEU A 47 21.90 -3.87 -57.84
C LEU A 47 21.23 -4.40 -56.56
N THR A 48 20.79 -3.50 -55.68
CA THR A 48 19.95 -3.86 -54.52
C THR A 48 18.71 -4.63 -54.97
N GLY A 49 18.40 -5.74 -54.29
CA GLY A 49 17.30 -6.63 -54.63
C GLY A 49 17.65 -7.73 -55.63
N ALA A 50 18.89 -7.77 -56.17
CA ALA A 50 19.34 -8.87 -57.01
C ALA A 50 19.28 -10.19 -56.24
N MET A 51 18.81 -11.26 -56.90
CA MET A 51 18.70 -12.60 -56.31
C MET A 51 19.51 -13.62 -57.12
N VAL A 52 20.22 -14.49 -56.41
CA VAL A 52 20.99 -15.59 -57.02
C VAL A 52 20.81 -16.86 -56.21
N TYR A 53 20.92 -18.01 -56.88
CA TYR A 53 21.07 -19.29 -56.19
C TYR A 53 22.56 -19.60 -56.08
N ASN A 54 23.08 -19.55 -54.86
CA ASN A 54 24.46 -19.86 -54.58
C ASN A 54 24.68 -21.37 -54.56
N THR A 55 25.46 -21.90 -55.50
CA THR A 55 25.70 -23.34 -55.66
C THR A 55 26.75 -23.89 -54.70
N SER A 56 27.57 -23.03 -54.08
CA SER A 56 28.52 -23.46 -53.04
C SER A 56 27.81 -23.74 -51.71
N VAL A 57 26.75 -22.98 -51.42
CA VAL A 57 25.97 -23.06 -50.16
C VAL A 57 24.61 -23.74 -50.36
N ASN A 58 24.20 -23.98 -51.61
CA ASN A 58 22.88 -24.48 -51.98
C ASN A 58 21.71 -23.63 -51.44
N CYS A 59 21.83 -22.31 -51.56
CA CYS A 59 20.87 -21.37 -50.99
C CYS A 59 20.63 -20.13 -51.87
N ILE A 60 19.44 -19.54 -51.77
CA ILE A 60 19.11 -18.24 -52.38
C ILE A 60 19.72 -17.11 -51.55
N PHE A 61 20.42 -16.19 -52.22
CA PHE A 61 20.93 -14.96 -51.64
C PHE A 61 20.30 -13.74 -52.32
N MET A 62 20.07 -12.68 -51.55
CA MET A 62 19.64 -11.37 -52.03
C MET A 62 20.66 -10.30 -51.67
N TYR A 63 21.01 -9.43 -52.62
CA TYR A 63 21.92 -8.32 -52.36
C TYR A 63 21.17 -7.14 -51.76
N ASN A 64 21.45 -6.77 -50.51
CA ASN A 64 20.72 -5.72 -49.81
C ASN A 64 21.19 -4.28 -50.14
N GLY A 65 22.12 -4.14 -51.09
CA GLY A 65 22.75 -2.86 -51.45
C GLY A 65 24.16 -2.67 -50.87
N SER A 66 24.55 -3.50 -49.92
CA SER A 66 25.88 -3.49 -49.30
C SER A 66 26.52 -4.88 -49.29
N SER A 67 25.75 -5.93 -49.03
CA SER A 67 26.22 -7.31 -48.91
C SER A 67 25.18 -8.33 -49.40
N TRP A 68 25.65 -9.54 -49.69
CA TRP A 68 24.80 -10.69 -49.95
C TRP A 68 24.23 -11.23 -48.63
N VAL A 69 22.90 -11.34 -48.55
CA VAL A 69 22.17 -11.91 -47.41
C VAL A 69 21.57 -13.26 -47.81
N SER A 70 21.84 -14.29 -47.02
CA SER A 70 21.23 -15.61 -47.19
C SER A 70 19.75 -15.56 -46.82
N LEU A 71 18.89 -16.16 -47.64
CA LEU A 71 17.45 -16.27 -47.37
C LEU A 71 17.03 -17.65 -46.85
N CYS A 72 17.95 -18.61 -46.69
CA CYS A 72 17.60 -19.98 -46.28
C CYS A 72 17.78 -20.24 -44.79
N ASN A 73 18.53 -19.40 -44.07
CA ASN A 73 18.81 -19.61 -42.64
C ASN A 73 17.91 -18.72 -41.78
N ILE A 74 16.58 -18.88 -41.91
CA ILE A 74 15.60 -18.27 -41.01
C ILE A 74 15.10 -19.32 -40.00
N GLU A 75 15.87 -20.39 -39.79
CA GLU A 75 15.55 -21.38 -38.76
C GLU A 75 16.22 -20.92 -37.46
N THR A 76 15.44 -20.28 -36.59
CA THR A 76 15.85 -20.07 -35.20
C THR A 76 15.95 -21.44 -34.54
N ASN A 77 17.15 -21.87 -34.15
CA ASN A 77 17.29 -23.11 -33.41
C ASN A 77 16.92 -22.88 -31.94
N VAL A 78 16.12 -23.80 -31.38
CA VAL A 78 15.81 -23.81 -29.95
C VAL A 78 16.45 -25.05 -29.35
N THR A 79 17.46 -24.86 -28.50
CA THR A 79 18.19 -25.97 -27.86
C THR A 79 17.90 -26.02 -26.37
N THR A 80 17.64 -27.21 -25.82
CA THR A 80 17.50 -27.45 -24.38
C THR A 80 18.68 -28.28 -23.88
N SER A 81 19.51 -27.73 -22.99
CA SER A 81 20.68 -28.42 -22.45
C SER A 81 21.22 -27.75 -21.19
N SER A 82 21.92 -28.50 -20.36
CA SER A 82 22.52 -27.99 -19.11
C SER A 82 23.72 -27.06 -19.33
N THR A 83 24.37 -27.15 -20.50
CA THR A 83 25.46 -26.27 -20.93
C THR A 83 25.08 -25.51 -22.19
N ALA A 84 25.66 -24.32 -22.34
CA ALA A 84 25.40 -23.47 -23.50
C ALA A 84 25.87 -24.14 -24.81
N PRO A 85 25.05 -24.12 -25.88
CA PRO A 85 25.49 -24.55 -27.21
C PRO A 85 26.68 -23.72 -27.70
N THR A 86 27.57 -24.37 -28.44
CA THR A 86 28.82 -23.75 -28.96
C THR A 86 28.77 -23.44 -30.44
N ASN A 87 27.81 -24.01 -31.17
CA ASN A 87 27.53 -23.70 -32.56
C ASN A 87 26.14 -23.07 -32.63
N ASN A 88 26.10 -21.75 -32.79
CA ASN A 88 24.91 -20.95 -32.67
C ASN A 88 24.86 -19.88 -33.75
N ASP A 89 23.70 -19.67 -34.33
CA ASP A 89 23.41 -18.56 -35.23
C ASP A 89 22.75 -17.42 -34.45
N MET A 90 22.92 -16.19 -34.93
CA MET A 90 22.30 -15.01 -34.31
C MET A 90 20.78 -15.18 -34.27
N GLY A 91 20.19 -15.06 -33.08
CA GLY A 91 18.76 -15.26 -32.85
C GLY A 91 18.37 -16.67 -32.39
N ASP A 92 19.32 -17.60 -32.26
CA ASP A 92 19.06 -18.89 -31.63
C ASP A 92 18.62 -18.73 -30.17
N PHE A 93 17.79 -19.65 -29.70
CA PHE A 93 17.35 -19.77 -28.32
C PHE A 93 18.01 -20.96 -27.63
N TRP A 94 18.39 -20.77 -26.37
CA TRP A 94 18.87 -21.82 -25.50
C TRP A 94 18.08 -21.81 -24.19
N ILE A 95 17.63 -22.99 -23.76
CA ILE A 95 16.95 -23.22 -22.50
C ILE A 95 17.89 -24.03 -21.61
N ASN A 96 18.33 -23.44 -20.51
CA ASN A 96 19.14 -24.15 -19.51
C ASN A 96 18.24 -24.95 -18.56
N ASP A 97 18.13 -26.26 -18.78
CA ASP A 97 17.27 -27.18 -18.04
C ASP A 97 17.70 -27.39 -16.57
N THR A 98 18.95 -27.11 -16.25
CA THR A 98 19.48 -27.17 -14.86
C THR A 98 19.41 -25.83 -14.14
N ALA A 99 19.30 -24.71 -14.87
CA ALA A 99 19.13 -23.38 -14.31
C ALA A 99 17.66 -22.93 -14.40
N ASN A 100 16.74 -23.76 -13.92
CA ASN A 100 15.32 -23.42 -13.82
C ASN A 100 14.68 -22.97 -15.17
N ASN A 101 15.10 -23.60 -16.28
CA ASN A 101 14.65 -23.31 -17.64
C ASN A 101 14.86 -21.84 -18.06
N VAL A 102 15.95 -21.19 -17.61
CA VAL A 102 16.35 -19.86 -18.09
C VAL A 102 16.45 -19.89 -19.61
N VAL A 103 15.71 -19.00 -20.28
CA VAL A 103 15.71 -18.85 -21.73
C VAL A 103 16.68 -17.75 -22.10
N SER A 104 17.66 -18.05 -22.94
CA SER A 104 18.64 -17.09 -23.47
C SER A 104 18.55 -16.98 -24.98
N ILE A 105 18.90 -15.82 -25.53
CA ILE A 105 19.03 -15.58 -26.98
C ILE A 105 20.50 -15.34 -27.34
N TRP A 106 20.98 -15.95 -28.44
CA TRP A 106 22.32 -15.68 -28.95
C TRP A 106 22.33 -14.37 -29.74
N ASN A 107 23.09 -13.38 -29.29
CA ASN A 107 23.15 -12.07 -29.94
C ASN A 107 24.24 -11.95 -31.03
N GLY A 108 24.87 -13.06 -31.43
CA GLY A 108 26.03 -13.07 -32.31
C GLY A 108 27.38 -13.17 -31.58
N SER A 109 27.42 -12.97 -30.25
CA SER A 109 28.66 -13.03 -29.46
C SER A 109 28.51 -13.65 -28.07
N ALA A 110 27.32 -13.60 -27.47
CA ALA A 110 27.03 -14.18 -26.15
C ALA A 110 25.55 -14.61 -26.05
N TRP A 111 25.28 -15.55 -25.14
CA TRP A 111 23.95 -15.92 -24.71
C TRP A 111 23.43 -14.88 -23.70
N ILE A 112 22.35 -14.19 -24.04
CA ILE A 112 21.72 -13.17 -23.20
C ILE A 112 20.42 -13.72 -22.62
N PRO A 113 20.28 -13.86 -21.29
CA PRO A 113 19.03 -14.28 -20.66
C PRO A 113 17.88 -13.32 -20.99
N THR A 114 16.73 -13.88 -21.33
CA THR A 114 15.52 -13.15 -21.69
C THR A 114 14.63 -12.83 -20.48
N ASP A 115 14.94 -13.39 -19.30
CA ASP A 115 14.20 -13.28 -18.04
C ASP A 115 14.85 -12.30 -17.04
N SER A 116 15.51 -11.25 -17.52
CA SER A 116 16.26 -10.32 -16.66
C SER A 116 15.43 -9.61 -15.58
N ASN A 117 14.09 -9.59 -15.68
CA ASN A 117 13.17 -9.10 -14.66
C ASN A 117 11.71 -9.62 -14.90
N PRO A 118 11.04 -10.30 -13.94
CA PRO A 118 11.49 -10.63 -12.59
C PRO A 118 12.48 -11.80 -12.55
N ARG A 119 13.54 -11.63 -11.77
CA ARG A 119 14.48 -12.71 -11.42
C ARG A 119 13.87 -13.62 -10.37
N ARG A 120 14.37 -14.85 -10.26
CA ARG A 120 13.96 -15.80 -9.21
C ARG A 120 15.15 -16.62 -8.72
N GLY A 121 15.12 -17.01 -7.46
CA GLY A 121 16.15 -17.86 -6.88
C GLY A 121 15.73 -18.47 -5.54
N ASN A 122 16.53 -19.40 -5.04
CA ASN A 122 16.27 -20.06 -3.76
C ASN A 122 16.79 -19.18 -2.60
N GLY A 123 15.89 -18.73 -1.73
CA GLY A 123 16.19 -17.85 -0.61
C GLY A 123 16.13 -16.37 -0.98
N SER A 124 16.23 -15.50 0.02
CA SER A 124 16.31 -14.04 -0.16
C SER A 124 17.45 -13.63 -1.10
N PRO A 125 17.32 -12.48 -1.79
CA PRO A 125 18.34 -12.03 -2.74
C PRO A 125 19.64 -11.64 -2.04
N THR A 126 20.74 -12.08 -2.63
CA THR A 126 22.14 -11.91 -2.20
C THR A 126 23.02 -11.59 -3.41
N SER A 127 24.27 -11.20 -3.18
CA SER A 127 25.23 -10.96 -4.26
C SER A 127 25.64 -12.23 -5.03
N SER A 128 25.18 -13.42 -4.66
CA SER A 128 25.45 -14.66 -5.41
C SER A 128 24.26 -15.11 -6.27
N ASN A 129 23.03 -14.97 -5.78
CA ASN A 129 21.80 -15.38 -6.49
C ASN A 129 21.08 -14.20 -7.21
N ALA A 130 21.46 -12.94 -6.92
CA ALA A 130 20.90 -11.74 -7.51
C ALA A 130 22.01 -10.72 -7.83
N GLN A 131 22.90 -11.08 -8.76
CA GLN A 131 24.11 -10.32 -9.11
C GLN A 131 23.83 -9.06 -9.94
N TYR A 132 24.58 -7.98 -9.66
CA TYR A 132 24.53 -6.71 -10.40
C TYR A 132 23.11 -6.17 -10.63
N PRO A 133 22.31 -6.00 -9.56
CA PRO A 133 20.96 -5.52 -9.72
C PRO A 133 20.93 -4.04 -10.14
N ILE A 134 19.97 -3.69 -11.00
CA ILE A 134 19.67 -2.30 -11.35
C ILE A 134 18.40 -1.85 -10.62
N ALA A 135 18.30 -0.55 -10.34
CA ALA A 135 17.14 0.00 -9.65
C ALA A 135 15.83 -0.35 -10.41
N GLY A 136 14.84 -0.86 -9.68
CA GLY A 136 13.56 -1.31 -10.25
C GLY A 136 13.51 -2.79 -10.64
N GLU A 137 14.59 -3.55 -10.48
CA GLU A 137 14.53 -5.00 -10.62
C GLU A 137 13.66 -5.65 -9.55
N VAL A 138 12.98 -6.73 -9.96
CA VAL A 138 12.15 -7.58 -9.09
C VAL A 138 12.83 -8.94 -8.95
N TYR A 139 12.85 -9.46 -7.73
CA TYR A 139 13.34 -10.80 -7.40
C TYR A 139 12.27 -11.56 -6.62
N VAL A 140 12.05 -12.83 -6.96
CA VAL A 140 11.14 -13.73 -6.26
C VAL A 140 11.93 -14.82 -5.53
N ASP A 141 11.79 -14.90 -4.21
CA ASP A 141 12.31 -16.02 -3.43
C ASP A 141 11.39 -17.24 -3.63
N GLN A 142 11.91 -18.29 -4.25
CA GLN A 142 11.16 -19.51 -4.54
C GLN A 142 10.86 -20.37 -3.30
N THR A 143 11.55 -20.14 -2.18
CA THR A 143 11.35 -20.87 -0.91
C THR A 143 10.13 -20.35 -0.16
N THR A 144 9.96 -19.04 -0.15
CA THR A 144 8.96 -18.33 0.68
C THR A 144 7.84 -17.71 -0.14
N GLY A 145 8.06 -17.49 -1.45
CA GLY A 145 7.16 -16.72 -2.32
C GLY A 145 7.28 -15.21 -2.14
N GLU A 146 8.23 -14.73 -1.34
CA GLU A 146 8.42 -13.31 -1.09
C GLU A 146 8.96 -12.59 -2.34
N ILE A 147 8.45 -11.37 -2.56
CA ILE A 147 8.87 -10.50 -3.65
C ILE A 147 9.77 -9.41 -3.09
N TYR A 148 10.89 -9.18 -3.75
CA TYR A 148 11.86 -8.15 -3.43
C TYR A 148 12.00 -7.19 -4.61
N ALA A 149 12.17 -5.90 -4.31
CA ALA A 149 12.49 -4.88 -5.31
C ALA A 149 13.85 -4.24 -4.98
N TYR A 150 14.73 -4.09 -5.97
CA TYR A 150 16.00 -3.41 -5.78
C TYR A 150 15.82 -1.90 -5.89
N ASN A 151 16.08 -1.17 -4.81
CA ASN A 151 15.87 0.28 -4.75
C ASN A 151 17.05 1.10 -5.33
N GLY A 152 18.04 0.43 -5.92
CA GLY A 152 19.29 1.03 -6.41
C GLY A 152 20.46 0.92 -5.44
N THR A 153 20.22 0.50 -4.20
CA THR A 153 21.28 0.21 -3.20
C THR A 153 21.11 -1.16 -2.55
N THR A 154 19.89 -1.51 -2.15
CA THR A 154 19.57 -2.77 -1.48
C THR A 154 18.28 -3.38 -2.02
N TRP A 155 18.13 -4.69 -1.83
CA TRP A 155 16.87 -5.40 -2.03
C TRP A 155 15.94 -5.13 -0.85
N VAL A 156 14.73 -4.64 -1.15
CA VAL A 156 13.68 -4.38 -0.16
C VAL A 156 12.58 -5.40 -0.35
N ASN A 157 12.25 -6.12 0.71
CA ASN A 157 11.12 -7.04 0.72
C ASN A 157 9.82 -6.23 0.54
N SER A 158 9.00 -6.64 -0.44
CA SER A 158 7.75 -5.98 -0.82
C SER A 158 6.53 -6.53 -0.06
N ASN A 159 6.70 -7.60 0.72
CA ASN A 159 5.70 -8.07 1.66
C ASN A 159 5.76 -7.19 2.91
N PHE A 160 4.83 -6.24 3.00
CA PHE A 160 4.65 -5.44 4.20
C PHE A 160 3.96 -6.28 5.27
N ASN A 161 4.75 -6.76 6.23
CA ASN A 161 4.18 -7.20 7.50
C ASN A 161 3.80 -5.95 8.29
N PHE A 162 2.49 -5.69 8.41
CA PHE A 162 2.02 -4.67 9.33
C PHE A 162 2.41 -5.09 10.75
N SER A 163 3.10 -4.22 11.47
CA SER A 163 3.26 -4.35 12.91
C SER A 163 2.42 -3.27 13.58
N THR A 164 1.69 -3.65 14.62
CA THR A 164 0.97 -2.71 15.48
C THR A 164 1.64 -2.67 16.83
N ASP A 165 1.58 -1.51 17.46
CA ASP A 165 2.08 -1.26 18.80
C ASP A 165 1.05 -0.42 19.56
N ASN A 166 1.15 -0.41 20.89
CA ASN A 166 0.47 0.49 21.83
C ASN A 166 -0.92 1.01 21.41
N GLY A 167 -1.98 0.26 21.74
CA GLY A 167 -3.38 0.70 21.55
C GLY A 167 -3.92 0.56 20.13
N ILE A 168 -3.15 -0.04 19.23
CA ILE A 168 -3.58 -0.48 17.89
C ILE A 168 -3.37 -2.00 17.80
N SER A 169 -4.29 -2.70 17.13
CA SER A 169 -4.20 -4.13 16.87
C SER A 169 -4.52 -4.48 15.42
N ILE A 170 -4.10 -5.68 14.99
CA ILE A 170 -4.42 -6.25 13.67
C ILE A 170 -5.44 -7.36 13.87
N ALA A 171 -6.59 -7.25 13.20
CA ALA A 171 -7.62 -8.29 13.22
C ALA A 171 -7.29 -9.45 12.25
N THR A 172 -8.12 -10.50 12.26
CA THR A 172 -7.90 -11.78 11.54
C THR A 172 -7.81 -11.67 10.01
N ASN A 173 -8.09 -10.48 9.45
CA ASN A 173 -8.09 -10.16 8.02
C ASN A 173 -7.12 -9.01 7.67
N ASN A 174 -6.08 -8.79 8.48
CA ASN A 174 -5.11 -7.72 8.32
C ASN A 174 -5.69 -6.29 8.39
N THR A 175 -6.90 -6.11 8.94
CA THR A 175 -7.40 -4.75 9.20
C THR A 175 -6.80 -4.17 10.47
N ILE A 176 -6.26 -2.96 10.35
CA ILE A 176 -5.77 -2.18 11.48
C ILE A 176 -6.97 -1.57 12.20
N GLN A 177 -7.03 -1.74 13.53
CA GLN A 177 -8.10 -1.22 14.37
C GLN A 177 -7.55 -0.61 15.66
N LEU A 178 -8.30 0.34 16.23
CA LEU A 178 -8.07 0.78 17.61
C LEU A 178 -8.39 -0.39 18.56
N GLY A 179 -7.54 -0.57 19.57
CA GLY A 179 -7.67 -1.65 20.55
C GLY A 179 -6.34 -2.36 20.84
N GLY A 180 -6.36 -3.28 21.80
CA GLY A 180 -5.16 -3.90 22.35
C GLY A 180 -4.60 -3.13 23.54
N THR A 181 -3.52 -3.67 24.13
CA THR A 181 -2.94 -3.13 25.37
C THR A 181 -2.13 -1.87 25.11
N LEU A 182 -2.32 -0.85 25.96
CA LEU A 182 -1.37 0.26 26.04
C LEU A 182 -0.14 -0.20 26.82
N ILE A 183 1.04 -0.12 26.19
CA ILE A 183 2.32 -0.49 26.80
C ILE A 183 3.12 0.74 27.25
N LYS A 184 2.63 1.93 26.94
CA LYS A 184 3.17 3.22 27.36
C LYS A 184 2.04 4.27 27.45
N PRO A 185 2.24 5.39 28.18
CA PRO A 185 1.32 6.51 28.15
C PRO A 185 1.06 6.98 26.71
N THR A 186 -0.20 7.29 26.40
CA THR A 186 -0.63 7.70 25.06
C THR A 186 -1.24 9.08 25.12
N ILE A 187 -0.78 9.99 24.26
CA ILE A 187 -1.21 11.39 24.21
C ILE A 187 -1.76 11.66 22.82
N LEU A 188 -3.00 12.14 22.75
CA LEU A 188 -3.60 12.69 21.54
C LEU A 188 -3.65 14.21 21.70
N GLU A 189 -2.73 14.92 21.06
CA GLU A 189 -2.71 16.38 21.06
C GLU A 189 -3.78 16.92 20.11
N THR A 190 -4.67 17.78 20.62
CA THR A 190 -5.76 18.39 19.86
C THR A 190 -5.59 19.90 19.82
N SER A 191 -6.32 20.55 18.91
CA SER A 191 -6.38 22.01 18.82
C SER A 191 -7.81 22.48 18.54
N ALA A 192 -8.01 23.80 18.48
CA ALA A 192 -9.30 24.38 18.09
C ALA A 192 -9.73 24.02 16.65
N ILE A 193 -8.78 23.62 15.79
CA ILE A 193 -9.05 23.17 14.41
C ILE A 193 -9.06 21.64 14.33
N ASN A 194 -8.14 20.97 15.03
CA ASN A 194 -7.98 19.52 15.04
C ASN A 194 -8.54 18.95 16.33
N THR A 195 -9.87 18.80 16.42
CA THR A 195 -10.58 18.32 17.61
C THR A 195 -10.71 16.80 17.65
N LEU A 196 -10.80 16.21 18.85
CA LEU A 196 -11.27 14.82 19.02
C LEU A 196 -12.78 14.81 19.27
N ALA A 197 -13.55 14.25 18.35
CA ALA A 197 -14.99 14.08 18.49
C ALA A 197 -15.35 12.59 18.48
N ILE A 198 -16.13 12.14 19.47
CA ILE A 198 -16.77 10.83 19.48
C ILE A 198 -18.26 11.07 19.24
N THR A 199 -18.78 10.59 18.11
CA THR A 199 -20.14 10.86 17.65
C THR A 199 -20.97 9.58 17.64
N GLY A 200 -22.30 9.71 17.72
CA GLY A 200 -23.20 8.56 17.78
C GLY A 200 -23.19 7.82 19.12
N LEU A 201 -22.88 8.52 20.22
CA LEU A 201 -23.00 7.99 21.57
C LEU A 201 -24.48 7.76 21.92
N GLU A 202 -24.75 6.70 22.67
CA GLU A 202 -26.07 6.37 23.21
C GLU A 202 -26.22 6.93 24.64
N ASP A 203 -27.45 6.94 25.16
CA ASP A 203 -27.72 7.33 26.55
C ASP A 203 -27.11 6.29 27.51
N GLY A 204 -26.41 6.76 28.54
CA GLY A 204 -25.81 5.90 29.57
C GLY A 204 -26.77 5.55 30.71
N ASP A 205 -26.46 4.46 31.42
CA ASP A 205 -27.17 4.02 32.63
C ASP A 205 -26.42 4.49 33.88
N VAL A 206 -27.05 5.35 34.69
CA VAL A 206 -26.42 5.92 35.90
C VAL A 206 -26.10 4.89 37.00
N ILE A 207 -26.62 3.67 36.91
CA ILE A 207 -26.37 2.57 37.85
C ILE A 207 -25.18 1.72 37.38
N GLU A 208 -25.04 1.50 36.08
CA GLU A 208 -24.00 0.64 35.50
C GLU A 208 -22.77 1.41 35.00
N ASP A 209 -22.94 2.67 34.59
CA ASP A 209 -21.91 3.49 33.96
C ASP A 209 -21.30 4.52 34.90
N ASP A 210 -20.01 4.79 34.67
CA ASP A 210 -19.29 5.92 35.25
C ASP A 210 -19.26 7.11 34.28
N ILE A 211 -19.08 8.32 34.83
CA ILE A 211 -18.92 9.54 34.04
C ILE A 211 -17.45 9.73 33.70
N VAL A 212 -17.16 9.91 32.41
CA VAL A 212 -15.81 10.26 31.94
C VAL A 212 -15.49 11.71 32.32
N THR A 213 -14.35 11.90 32.95
CA THR A 213 -13.81 13.20 33.39
C THR A 213 -12.40 13.37 32.88
N VAL A 214 -11.87 14.59 32.98
CA VAL A 214 -10.51 14.91 32.56
C VAL A 214 -9.75 15.47 33.76
N ASN A 215 -8.54 14.97 34.02
CA ASN A 215 -7.64 15.61 34.96
C ASN A 215 -7.19 16.96 34.38
N GLN A 216 -7.46 18.04 35.11
CA GLN A 216 -7.23 19.41 34.64
C GLN A 216 -5.75 19.73 34.39
N THR A 217 -4.83 19.05 35.06
CA THR A 217 -3.38 19.30 34.96
C THR A 217 -2.72 18.39 33.93
N THR A 218 -3.08 17.10 33.91
CA THR A 218 -2.40 16.10 33.07
C THR A 218 -3.12 15.83 31.75
N GLY A 219 -4.40 16.20 31.62
CA GLY A 219 -5.22 15.85 30.46
C GLY A 219 -5.65 14.38 30.40
N GLU A 220 -5.31 13.57 31.42
CA GLU A 220 -5.71 12.17 31.48
C GLU A 220 -7.23 12.04 31.58
N LEU A 221 -7.80 11.18 30.74
CA LEU A 221 -9.18 10.72 30.92
C LEU A 221 -9.25 9.87 32.19
N ARG A 222 -10.22 10.19 33.03
CA ARG A 222 -10.55 9.49 34.27
C ARG A 222 -12.03 9.17 34.28
N LYS A 223 -12.45 8.42 35.28
CA LYS A 223 -13.86 8.16 35.52
C LYS A 223 -14.24 8.50 36.95
N ILE A 224 -15.46 8.97 37.13
CA ILE A 224 -16.07 9.19 38.43
C ILE A 224 -17.43 8.52 38.46
N ASN A 225 -17.77 7.87 39.58
CA ASN A 225 -19.10 7.33 39.75
C ASN A 225 -20.14 8.46 39.71
N SER A 226 -21.28 8.23 39.05
CA SER A 226 -22.37 9.19 38.89
C SER A 226 -22.81 9.83 40.22
N THR A 227 -22.85 9.05 41.31
CA THR A 227 -23.21 9.50 42.67
C THR A 227 -22.23 10.49 43.30
N ASN A 228 -21.02 10.62 42.73
CA ASN A 228 -19.99 11.51 43.23
C ASN A 228 -19.88 12.81 42.42
N LEU A 229 -20.61 12.95 41.31
CA LEU A 229 -20.55 14.16 40.49
C LEU A 229 -21.29 15.33 41.14
N PHE A 230 -22.42 15.06 41.79
CA PHE A 230 -23.18 16.04 42.54
C PHE A 230 -23.46 15.48 43.93
N ARG A 231 -22.84 16.08 44.94
CA ARG A 231 -23.01 15.66 46.34
C ARG A 231 -23.68 16.78 47.12
N GLU A 232 -24.57 16.41 48.02
CA GLU A 232 -25.05 17.29 49.08
C GLU A 232 -24.62 16.74 50.45
N ASP A 233 -24.29 17.64 51.35
CA ASP A 233 -24.12 17.35 52.77
C ASP A 233 -25.20 18.09 53.55
N VAL A 234 -25.83 17.38 54.47
CA VAL A 234 -27.02 17.85 55.17
C VAL A 234 -26.76 17.81 56.67
N THR A 235 -26.76 18.97 57.30
CA THR A 235 -26.71 19.12 58.76
C THR A 235 -28.10 19.48 59.28
N GLU A 236 -28.61 18.71 60.25
CA GLU A 236 -29.90 18.96 60.90
C GLU A 236 -29.70 19.34 62.38
N ILE A 237 -30.32 20.45 62.80
CA ILE A 237 -30.20 21.02 64.15
C ILE A 237 -31.59 21.33 64.68
N ILE A 238 -31.83 21.06 65.97
CA ILE A 238 -33.02 21.55 66.68
C ILE A 238 -32.67 22.86 67.35
N ALA A 239 -33.38 23.93 66.99
CA ALA A 239 -33.14 25.25 67.51
C ALA A 239 -33.72 25.43 68.92
N ASN A 240 -33.05 26.25 69.71
CA ASN A 240 -33.54 26.74 70.99
C ASN A 240 -34.40 27.99 70.79
N ASN A 241 -35.22 28.31 71.79
CA ASN A 241 -36.03 29.52 71.76
C ASN A 241 -35.17 30.79 71.65
N GLY A 242 -35.42 31.63 70.66
CA GLY A 242 -34.69 32.86 70.39
C GLY A 242 -33.36 32.68 69.66
N GLN A 243 -33.06 31.48 69.15
CA GLN A 243 -31.77 31.22 68.50
C GLN A 243 -31.71 31.82 67.09
N LEU A 244 -30.66 32.61 66.84
CA LEU A 244 -30.30 33.16 65.52
C LEU A 244 -28.96 32.64 65.00
N VAL A 245 -28.06 32.24 65.91
CA VAL A 245 -26.69 31.83 65.57
C VAL A 245 -26.55 30.31 65.73
N PHE A 246 -25.96 29.67 64.72
CA PHE A 246 -25.66 28.24 64.70
C PHE A 246 -24.14 28.07 64.56
N ASN A 247 -23.53 27.51 65.60
CA ASN A 247 -22.07 27.29 65.71
C ASN A 247 -21.74 25.79 65.56
N GLY A 248 -20.45 25.46 65.44
CA GLY A 248 -19.98 24.07 65.40
C GLY A 248 -20.25 23.37 64.06
N LEU A 249 -20.50 24.15 63.01
CA LEU A 249 -20.72 23.66 61.66
C LEU A 249 -19.37 23.33 61.01
N THR A 250 -19.39 22.44 60.01
CA THR A 250 -18.26 22.26 59.09
C THR A 250 -18.69 22.83 57.75
N LEU A 251 -18.35 24.09 57.48
CA LEU A 251 -18.72 24.75 56.24
C LEU A 251 -17.61 24.59 55.20
N PHE A 252 -17.95 24.01 54.04
CA PHE A 252 -16.98 23.69 52.99
C PHE A 252 -16.96 24.70 51.84
N SER A 253 -17.99 25.53 51.74
CA SER A 253 -18.08 26.65 50.81
C SER A 253 -18.72 27.86 51.50
N THR A 254 -18.68 29.01 50.85
CA THR A 254 -19.35 30.22 51.33
C THR A 254 -20.55 30.64 50.50
N ASP A 255 -20.79 29.96 49.38
CA ASP A 255 -21.75 30.36 48.34
C ASP A 255 -22.65 29.21 47.87
N LYS A 256 -22.35 27.96 48.23
CA LYS A 256 -23.17 26.78 47.91
C LYS A 256 -23.89 26.20 49.13
N ILE A 257 -24.46 27.07 49.96
CA ILE A 257 -25.19 26.69 51.18
C ILE A 257 -26.62 27.20 51.11
N ASN A 258 -27.58 26.33 51.44
CA ASN A 258 -28.97 26.69 51.67
C ASN A 258 -29.36 26.33 53.10
N VAL A 259 -30.03 27.26 53.79
CA VAL A 259 -30.53 27.06 55.15
C VAL A 259 -32.06 27.06 55.11
N TYR A 260 -32.64 26.05 55.74
CA TYR A 260 -34.08 25.89 55.84
C TYR A 260 -34.50 25.85 57.29
N ARG A 261 -35.57 26.57 57.62
CA ARG A 261 -36.28 26.45 58.90
C ARG A 261 -37.64 25.81 58.66
N ASN A 262 -37.89 24.66 59.28
CA ASN A 262 -39.13 23.89 59.13
C ASN A 262 -39.53 23.69 57.64
N GLY A 263 -38.55 23.53 56.75
CA GLY A 263 -38.74 23.33 55.31
C GLY A 263 -38.80 24.60 54.46
N VAL A 264 -38.84 25.80 55.05
CA VAL A 264 -38.80 27.08 54.32
C VAL A 264 -37.36 27.57 54.22
N ARG A 265 -36.89 27.88 53.01
CA ARG A 265 -35.56 28.50 52.81
C ARG A 265 -35.56 29.90 53.42
N ILE A 266 -34.58 30.18 54.25
CA ILE A 266 -34.40 31.47 54.92
C ILE A 266 -33.05 32.06 54.54
N ASP A 267 -32.95 33.38 54.62
CA ASP A 267 -31.67 34.06 54.40
C ASP A 267 -30.79 33.95 55.64
N PHE A 268 -29.48 33.96 55.41
CA PHE A 268 -28.47 33.81 56.45
C PHE A 268 -27.18 34.53 56.06
N THR A 269 -26.36 34.82 57.06
CA THR A 269 -25.02 35.36 56.90
C THR A 269 -24.01 34.35 57.45
N ILE A 270 -22.92 34.14 56.71
CA ILE A 270 -21.80 33.34 57.20
C ILE A 270 -20.91 34.24 58.04
N ILE A 271 -20.80 33.92 59.33
CA ILE A 271 -19.95 34.66 60.26
C ILE A 271 -18.51 34.18 60.15
N ASN A 272 -18.31 32.86 60.06
CA ASN A 272 -17.02 32.22 59.82
C ASN A 272 -17.22 30.78 59.31
N ASN A 273 -16.14 30.03 59.10
CA ASN A 273 -16.17 28.65 58.58
C ASN A 273 -16.85 27.60 59.48
N THR A 274 -17.32 27.98 60.67
CA THR A 274 -18.05 27.10 61.59
C THR A 274 -19.36 27.68 62.09
N THR A 275 -19.73 28.87 61.62
CA THR A 275 -20.82 29.65 62.21
C THR A 275 -21.63 30.39 61.15
N ILE A 276 -22.96 30.25 61.23
CA ILE A 276 -23.91 31.08 60.47
C ILE A 276 -24.85 31.81 61.44
N GLU A 277 -25.37 32.93 60.98
CA GLU A 277 -26.46 33.67 61.63
C GLU A 277 -27.62 33.79 60.65
N VAL A 278 -28.81 33.33 61.04
CA VAL A 278 -30.01 33.47 60.21
C VAL A 278 -30.53 34.91 60.30
N GLU A 279 -31.27 35.36 59.29
CA GLU A 279 -31.84 36.71 59.28
C GLU A 279 -32.67 37.01 60.54
N PRO A 280 -32.68 38.26 61.04
CA PRO A 280 -33.38 38.59 62.30
C PRO A 280 -34.88 38.27 62.26
N GLU A 281 -35.50 38.32 61.08
CA GLU A 281 -36.92 38.00 60.85
C GLU A 281 -37.21 36.49 60.97
N ALA A 282 -36.18 35.64 60.89
CA ALA A 282 -36.26 34.19 60.99
C ALA A 282 -35.90 33.64 62.39
N VAL A 283 -36.07 34.43 63.46
CA VAL A 283 -35.79 33.98 64.85
C VAL A 283 -36.46 32.64 65.19
N CYS A 284 -35.67 31.68 65.65
CA CYS A 284 -36.13 30.32 65.88
C CYS A 284 -36.86 30.17 67.23
N TYR A 285 -37.82 29.26 67.28
CA TYR A 285 -38.49 28.81 68.49
C TYR A 285 -37.96 27.46 68.94
N GLN A 286 -38.18 27.11 70.22
CA GLN A 286 -37.78 25.81 70.74
C GLN A 286 -38.45 24.68 69.93
N GLY A 287 -37.63 23.80 69.37
CA GLY A 287 -38.10 22.66 68.58
C GLY A 287 -38.12 22.90 67.07
N ASP A 288 -37.82 24.11 66.59
CA ASP A 288 -37.69 24.36 65.16
C ASP A 288 -36.55 23.54 64.56
N GLN A 289 -36.80 22.94 63.41
CA GLN A 289 -35.81 22.18 62.65
C GLN A 289 -35.07 23.11 61.70
N ILE A 290 -33.74 23.09 61.81
CA ILE A 290 -32.83 23.83 60.95
C ILE A 290 -32.05 22.83 60.12
N LYS A 291 -32.26 22.87 58.82
CA LYS A 291 -31.58 22.03 57.84
C LYS A 291 -30.62 22.89 57.04
N ILE A 292 -29.34 22.60 57.13
CA ILE A 292 -28.27 23.28 56.40
C ILE A 292 -27.79 22.31 55.32
N VAL A 293 -28.02 22.66 54.06
CA VAL A 293 -27.67 21.85 52.90
C VAL A 293 -26.51 22.51 52.17
N GLN A 294 -25.40 21.78 52.02
CA GLN A 294 -24.19 22.24 51.33
C GLN A 294 -23.99 21.41 50.06
N PHE A 295 -23.77 22.06 48.91
CA PHE A 295 -23.52 21.37 47.64
C PHE A 295 -22.03 21.42 47.27
N TYR A 296 -21.53 20.33 46.70
CA TYR A 296 -20.14 20.19 46.23
C TYR A 296 -20.10 20.18 44.70
#